data_AF-A0AAE1M7E0-F1
#
_entry.id   AF-A0AAE1M7E0-F1
#
_cell.length_a   1.000
_cell.length_b   1.000
_cell.length_c   1.000
_cell.angle_alpha   90.00
_cell.angle_beta   90.00
_cell.angle_gamma   90.00
#
_symmetry.space_group_name_H-M   'P 1'
#
loop_
_entity.id
_entity.type
_entity.pdbx_description
1 polymer ?
#
loop_
_entity_poly.entity_id
_entity_poly.type
_entity_poly.pdbx_seq_one_letter_code
_entity_poly.pdbx_strand_id
1 'polypeptide(L)'
;MATPGSGGWAQLRQQARSLENQTESLFHTYSQFSTGSNIPPKPSAEERDVEARLEDVLDKRDNVIAQLARLLDSEASLNTSALKQNNLSLLREKLSSHRRDLARLKSTLQQARNRANLLSNVQSDIDEYRANNPEAAEADYMLDERNRIDRSNDATDSVLSQAYAINESFLIQRETLASINRRITMAASKVPGINSIIGRISTRKRRDGIIMGTFIAMCFIVFFWFR
;
A
#
# COMPACT_ATOMS: atom_id res chain seq x y z
N MET A 1 17.12 31.42 -7.48
CA MET A 1 16.12 31.97 -6.54
C MET A 1 14.91 31.06 -6.59
N ALA A 2 14.62 30.30 -5.53
CA ALA A 2 13.49 29.38 -5.49
C ALA A 2 12.19 30.17 -5.34
N THR A 3 11.21 29.93 -6.21
CA THR A 3 9.92 30.61 -6.19
C THR A 3 9.18 30.27 -4.89
N PRO A 4 8.74 31.26 -4.09
CA PRO A 4 8.13 31.04 -2.77
C PRO A 4 7.00 30.00 -2.76
N GLY A 5 6.16 29.94 -3.80
CA GLY A 5 5.05 28.97 -3.86
C GLY A 5 5.42 27.53 -4.22
N SER A 6 6.60 27.28 -4.80
CA SER A 6 7.03 25.91 -5.07
C SER A 6 7.38 25.14 -3.79
N GLY A 7 7.91 25.86 -2.77
CA GLY A 7 8.24 25.30 -1.46
C GLY A 7 6.99 24.99 -0.64
N GLY A 8 6.03 25.93 -0.62
CA GLY A 8 4.75 25.74 0.07
C GLY A 8 3.93 24.57 -0.49
N TRP A 9 3.87 24.42 -1.82
CA TRP A 9 3.21 23.28 -2.44
C TRP A 9 3.86 21.94 -2.06
N ALA A 10 5.19 21.87 -2.09
CA ALA A 10 5.91 20.65 -1.76
C ALA A 10 5.69 20.24 -0.29
N GLN A 11 5.69 21.21 0.62
CA GLN A 11 5.44 20.98 2.04
C GLN A 11 4.01 20.48 2.30
N LEU A 12 3.00 21.15 1.74
CA LEU A 12 1.59 20.73 1.88
C LEU A 12 1.34 19.36 1.26
N ARG A 13 1.98 19.05 0.12
CA ARG A 13 1.89 17.72 -0.49
C ARG A 13 2.53 16.64 0.39
N GLN A 14 3.68 16.93 1.02
CA GLN A 14 4.32 16.01 1.94
C GLN A 14 3.45 15.77 3.19
N GLN A 15 2.80 16.81 3.70
CA GLN A 15 1.85 16.71 4.80
C GLN A 15 0.60 15.90 4.41
N ALA A 16 0.05 16.09 3.20
CA ALA A 16 -1.07 15.29 2.72
C ALA A 16 -0.72 13.80 2.66
N ARG A 17 0.51 13.47 2.20
CA ARG A 17 1.02 12.09 2.16
C ARG A 17 1.25 11.49 3.55
N SER A 18 1.76 12.25 4.51
CA SER A 18 1.95 11.72 5.87
C SER A 18 0.61 11.42 6.53
N LEU A 19 -0.38 12.29 6.36
CA LEU A 19 -1.74 12.06 6.85
C LEU A 19 -2.42 10.88 6.14
N GLU A 20 -2.15 10.68 4.85
CA GLU A 20 -2.62 9.52 4.10
C GLU A 20 -2.07 8.20 4.68
N ASN A 21 -0.76 8.13 4.93
CA ASN A 21 -0.15 6.96 5.57
C ASN A 21 -0.73 6.70 6.98
N GLN A 22 -0.97 7.76 7.76
CA GLN A 22 -1.64 7.64 9.06
C GLN A 22 -3.07 7.09 8.90
N THR A 23 -3.80 7.57 7.89
CA THR A 23 -5.15 7.08 7.58
C THR A 23 -5.13 5.59 7.28
N GLU A 24 -4.20 5.12 6.46
CA GLU A 24 -4.06 3.69 6.11
C GLU A 24 -3.74 2.84 7.34
N SER A 25 -2.84 3.30 8.21
CA SER A 25 -2.54 2.58 9.45
C SER A 25 -3.75 2.47 10.38
N LEU A 26 -4.52 3.54 10.53
CA LEU A 26 -5.73 3.53 11.35
C LEU A 26 -6.83 2.66 10.72
N PHE A 27 -6.96 2.64 9.39
CA PHE A 27 -7.88 1.73 8.71
C PHE A 27 -7.52 0.27 8.94
N HIS A 28 -6.24 -0.06 8.95
CA HIS A 28 -5.80 -1.42 9.27
C HIS A 28 -6.20 -1.78 10.71
N THR A 29 -5.96 -0.91 11.69
CA THR A 29 -6.39 -1.17 13.07
C THR A 29 -7.91 -1.26 13.18
N TYR A 30 -8.64 -0.40 12.48
CA TYR A 30 -10.10 -0.38 12.54
C TYR A 30 -10.72 -1.61 11.90
N SER A 31 -10.18 -2.11 10.79
CA SER A 31 -10.67 -3.32 10.13
C SER A 31 -10.45 -4.58 10.96
N GLN A 32 -9.43 -4.62 11.83
CA GLN A 32 -9.19 -5.74 12.75
C GLN A 32 -10.36 -5.95 13.73
N PHE A 33 -11.08 -4.89 14.11
CA PHE A 33 -12.29 -5.02 14.95
C PHE A 33 -13.43 -5.77 14.26
N SER A 34 -13.44 -5.81 12.91
CA SER A 34 -14.45 -6.54 12.13
C SER A 34 -14.09 -8.00 11.85
N THR A 35 -12.80 -8.36 11.92
CA THR A 35 -12.30 -9.71 11.62
C THR A 35 -12.14 -10.59 12.85
N GLY A 36 -12.26 -10.02 14.05
CA GLY A 36 -12.19 -10.79 15.30
C GLY A 36 -13.30 -11.83 15.37
N SER A 37 -12.97 -13.08 15.73
CA SER A 37 -13.92 -14.19 15.83
C SER A 37 -15.03 -13.97 16.86
N ASN A 38 -14.83 -13.03 17.79
CA ASN A 38 -15.80 -12.67 18.81
C ASN A 38 -15.98 -11.14 18.82
N ILE A 39 -16.91 -10.64 18.02
CA ILE A 39 -17.18 -9.20 17.92
C ILE A 39 -18.00 -8.80 19.14
N PRO A 40 -17.51 -7.87 19.98
CA PRO A 40 -18.23 -7.46 21.17
C PRO A 40 -19.59 -6.85 20.81
N PRO A 41 -20.65 -7.13 21.60
CA PRO A 41 -22.00 -6.66 21.34
C PRO A 41 -22.13 -5.12 21.42
N LYS A 42 -21.18 -4.47 22.11
CA LYS A 42 -21.03 -3.02 22.20
C LYS A 42 -19.67 -2.59 21.63
N PRO A 43 -19.59 -1.43 20.95
CA PRO A 43 -18.31 -0.88 20.52
C PRO A 43 -17.35 -0.74 21.70
N SER A 44 -16.11 -1.20 21.53
CA SER A 44 -15.08 -1.03 22.57
C SER A 44 -14.68 0.45 22.67
N ALA A 45 -14.13 0.86 23.82
CA ALA A 45 -13.61 2.22 23.97
C ALA A 45 -12.49 2.50 22.96
N GLU A 46 -11.65 1.50 22.69
CA GLU A 46 -10.56 1.57 21.71
C GLU A 46 -11.06 1.74 20.27
N GLU A 47 -12.11 1.03 19.88
CA GLU A 47 -12.71 1.17 18.55
C GLU A 47 -13.29 2.57 18.35
N ARG A 48 -14.00 3.10 19.35
CA ARG A 48 -14.55 4.47 19.29
C ARG A 48 -13.45 5.52 19.19
N ASP A 49 -12.35 5.32 19.92
CA ASP A 49 -11.19 6.20 19.84
C ASP A 49 -10.51 6.12 18.46
N VAL A 50 -10.34 4.92 17.90
CA VAL A 50 -9.80 4.74 16.54
C VAL A 50 -10.72 5.33 15.47
N GLU A 51 -12.04 5.17 15.60
CA GLU A 51 -13.04 5.77 14.72
C GLU A 51 -12.95 7.30 14.77
N ALA A 52 -12.94 7.89 15.96
CA ALA A 52 -12.81 9.34 16.14
C ALA A 52 -11.49 9.88 15.56
N ARG A 53 -10.38 9.15 15.74
CA ARG A 53 -9.09 9.50 15.13
C ARG A 53 -9.12 9.39 13.60
N LEU A 54 -9.85 8.43 13.03
CA LEU A 54 -10.03 8.32 11.59
C LEU A 54 -10.80 9.52 11.05
N GLU A 55 -11.90 9.91 11.68
CA GLU A 55 -12.68 11.10 11.30
C GLU A 55 -11.82 12.37 11.36
N ASP A 56 -11.10 12.59 12.46
CA ASP A 56 -10.20 13.75 12.64
C ASP A 56 -9.07 13.79 11.59
N VAL A 57 -8.43 12.66 11.28
CA VAL A 57 -7.38 12.62 10.23
C VAL A 57 -7.96 12.88 8.84
N LEU A 58 -9.16 12.37 8.54
CA LEU A 58 -9.82 12.64 7.26
C LEU A 58 -10.17 14.13 7.10
N ASP A 59 -10.62 14.79 8.17
CA ASP A 59 -10.92 16.21 8.16
C ASP A 59 -9.65 17.07 8.07
N LYS A 60 -8.57 16.68 8.75
CA LYS A 60 -7.25 17.30 8.57
C LYS A 60 -6.76 17.17 7.12
N ARG A 61 -6.96 16.03 6.47
CA ARG A 61 -6.63 15.83 5.05
C ARG A 61 -7.45 16.73 4.14
N ASP A 62 -8.75 16.86 4.40
CA ASP A 62 -9.64 17.74 3.64
C ASP A 62 -9.15 19.19 3.71
N ASN A 63 -8.78 19.65 4.92
CA ASN A 63 -8.21 20.98 5.14
C ASN A 63 -6.91 21.21 4.36
N VAL A 64 -5.97 20.26 4.38
CA VAL A 64 -4.70 20.36 3.62
C VAL A 64 -4.96 20.36 2.11
N ILE A 65 -5.88 19.52 1.63
CA ILE A 65 -6.29 19.48 0.22
C ILE A 65 -6.94 20.81 -0.20
N ALA A 66 -7.75 21.42 0.66
CA ALA A 66 -8.34 22.74 0.42
C ALA A 66 -7.29 23.86 0.41
N GLN A 67 -6.22 23.75 1.20
CA GLN A 67 -5.08 24.67 1.14
C GLN A 67 -4.27 24.49 -0.15
N LEU A 68 -4.00 23.25 -0.56
CA LEU A 68 -3.38 22.96 -1.86
C LEU A 68 -4.20 23.56 -3.01
N ALA A 69 -5.52 23.36 -3.02
CA ALA A 69 -6.41 23.93 -4.02
C ALA A 69 -6.28 25.46 -4.12
N ARG A 70 -6.38 26.16 -2.97
CA ARG A 70 -6.22 27.63 -2.92
C ARG A 70 -4.85 28.09 -3.42
N LEU A 71 -3.79 27.37 -3.09
CA LEU A 71 -2.44 27.71 -3.55
C LEU A 71 -2.33 27.57 -5.08
N LEU A 72 -2.93 26.52 -5.65
CA LEU A 72 -2.98 26.30 -7.10
C LEU A 72 -3.77 27.38 -7.84
N ASP A 73 -4.88 27.84 -7.26
CA ASP A 73 -5.70 28.91 -7.82
C ASP A 73 -5.00 30.28 -7.75
N SER A 74 -4.20 30.51 -6.70
CA SER A 74 -3.52 31.80 -6.47
C SER A 74 -2.27 32.04 -7.33
N GLU A 75 -1.57 30.98 -7.74
CA GLU A 75 -0.36 31.09 -8.56
C GLU A 75 -0.65 30.72 -10.02
N ALA A 76 -0.78 31.72 -10.89
CA ALA A 76 -0.99 31.52 -12.33
C ALA A 76 0.06 30.62 -13.00
N SER A 77 1.30 30.58 -12.48
CA SER A 77 2.37 29.69 -12.96
C SER A 77 2.20 28.23 -12.52
N LEU A 78 1.48 27.98 -11.41
CA LEU A 78 1.18 26.63 -10.93
C LEU A 78 -0.12 26.09 -11.52
N ASN A 79 -1.09 26.96 -11.77
CA ASN A 79 -2.36 26.60 -12.39
C ASN A 79 -2.14 25.94 -13.77
N THR A 80 -1.16 26.41 -14.56
CA THR A 80 -0.81 25.82 -15.87
C THR A 80 -0.12 24.44 -15.77
N SER A 81 0.25 23.98 -14.57
CA SER A 81 0.89 22.67 -14.39
C SER A 81 -0.15 21.55 -14.32
N ALA A 82 -0.39 20.89 -15.45
CA ALA A 82 -1.27 19.72 -15.54
C ALA A 82 -0.93 18.62 -14.50
N LEU A 83 0.36 18.47 -14.16
CA LEU A 83 0.82 17.54 -13.13
C LEU A 83 0.33 17.89 -11.72
N LYS A 84 0.31 19.18 -11.35
CA LYS A 84 -0.15 19.62 -10.03
C LYS A 84 -1.67 19.53 -9.92
N GLN A 85 -2.40 19.89 -10.98
CA GLN A 85 -3.85 19.71 -11.07
C GLN A 85 -4.24 18.23 -10.93
N ASN A 86 -3.58 17.33 -11.67
CA ASN A 86 -3.80 15.90 -11.57
C ASN A 86 -3.46 15.35 -10.16
N ASN A 87 -2.38 15.84 -9.54
CA ASN A 87 -2.07 15.41 -8.18
C ASN A 87 -3.16 15.82 -7.17
N LEU A 88 -3.72 17.03 -7.30
CA LEU A 88 -4.83 17.48 -6.47
C LEU A 88 -6.10 16.66 -6.68
N SER A 89 -6.43 16.32 -7.93
CA SER A 89 -7.60 15.48 -8.23
C SER A 89 -7.44 14.08 -7.61
N LEU A 90 -6.25 13.47 -7.72
CA LEU A 90 -5.96 12.17 -7.11
C LEU A 90 -6.07 12.21 -5.57
N LEU A 91 -5.58 13.27 -4.93
CA LEU A 91 -5.69 13.43 -3.47
C LEU A 91 -7.17 13.54 -3.03
N ARG A 92 -7.99 14.27 -3.77
CA ARG A 92 -9.45 14.38 -3.52
C ARG A 92 -10.17 13.05 -3.72
N GLU A 93 -9.86 12.35 -4.80
CA GLU A 93 -10.43 11.04 -5.10
C GLU A 93 -10.08 10.03 -4.01
N LYS A 94 -8.82 9.97 -3.58
CA LYS A 94 -8.39 9.08 -2.50
C LYS A 94 -9.05 9.42 -1.17
N LEU A 95 -9.18 10.70 -0.82
CA LEU A 95 -9.93 11.12 0.38
C LEU A 95 -11.41 10.68 0.30
N SER A 96 -12.05 10.89 -0.85
CA SER A 96 -13.44 10.50 -1.09
C SER A 96 -13.63 8.97 -0.99
N SER A 97 -12.69 8.19 -1.52
CA SER A 97 -12.70 6.73 -1.36
C SER A 97 -12.61 6.34 0.11
N HIS A 98 -11.62 6.89 0.84
CA HIS A 98 -11.44 6.57 2.25
C HIS A 98 -12.67 6.93 3.09
N ARG A 99 -13.37 8.05 2.83
CA ARG A 99 -14.64 8.37 3.50
C ARG A 99 -15.74 7.33 3.23
N ARG A 100 -15.86 6.85 1.98
CA ARG A 100 -16.80 5.76 1.64
C ARG A 100 -16.42 4.45 2.33
N ASP A 101 -15.13 4.14 2.39
CA ASP A 101 -14.63 2.91 2.99
C ASP A 101 -14.85 2.89 4.51
N LEU A 102 -14.70 4.04 5.19
CA LEU A 102 -15.07 4.17 6.61
C LEU A 102 -16.55 3.89 6.85
N ALA A 103 -17.44 4.51 6.05
CA ALA A 103 -18.87 4.28 6.16
C ALA A 103 -19.25 2.82 5.92
N ARG A 104 -18.62 2.17 4.94
CA ARG A 104 -18.79 0.74 4.65
C ARG A 104 -18.32 -0.13 5.82
N LEU A 105 -17.12 0.10 6.34
CA LEU A 105 -16.57 -0.65 7.47
C LEU A 105 -17.47 -0.52 8.71
N LYS A 106 -17.96 0.68 9.01
CA LYS A 106 -18.91 0.91 10.11
C LYS A 106 -20.21 0.11 9.93
N SER A 107 -20.78 0.11 8.72
CA SER A 107 -21.97 -0.69 8.41
C SER A 107 -21.71 -2.19 8.56
N THR A 108 -20.60 -2.69 8.03
CA THR A 108 -20.22 -4.11 8.14
C THR A 108 -20.06 -4.53 9.59
N LEU A 109 -19.38 -3.71 10.40
CA LEU A 109 -19.16 -3.99 11.82
C LEU A 109 -20.49 -4.01 12.59
N GLN A 110 -21.39 -3.08 12.30
CA GLN A 110 -22.72 -3.06 12.91
C GLN A 110 -23.56 -4.27 12.51
N GLN A 111 -23.52 -4.69 11.24
CA GLN A 111 -24.20 -5.91 10.79
C GLN A 111 -23.63 -7.16 11.46
N ALA A 112 -22.31 -7.25 11.59
CA ALA A 112 -21.65 -8.37 12.24
C ALA A 112 -22.01 -8.44 13.74
N ARG A 113 -22.12 -7.29 14.43
CA ARG A 113 -22.66 -7.20 15.79
C ARG A 113 -24.10 -7.68 15.89
N ASN A 114 -24.97 -7.19 15.01
CA ASN A 114 -26.37 -7.58 15.01
C ASN A 114 -26.50 -9.10 14.83
N ARG A 115 -25.71 -9.69 13.92
CA ARG A 115 -25.64 -11.13 13.75
C ARG A 115 -25.14 -11.85 15.00
N ALA A 116 -24.07 -11.37 15.64
CA ALA A 116 -23.56 -11.95 16.88
C ALA A 116 -24.60 -11.93 18.02
N ASN A 117 -25.32 -10.82 18.18
CA ASN A 117 -26.39 -10.69 19.17
C ASN A 117 -27.55 -11.65 18.91
N LEU A 118 -27.95 -11.81 17.65
CA LEU A 118 -29.01 -12.76 17.27
C LEU A 118 -28.58 -14.21 17.50
N LEU A 119 -27.34 -14.55 17.12
CA LEU A 119 -26.79 -15.89 17.31
C LEU A 119 -26.63 -16.25 18.79
N SER A 120 -26.27 -15.31 19.66
CA SER A 120 -26.15 -15.59 21.11
C SER A 120 -27.45 -16.11 21.72
N ASN A 121 -28.60 -15.52 21.35
CA ASN A 121 -29.90 -15.95 21.87
C ASN A 121 -30.37 -17.27 21.25
N VAL A 122 -30.11 -17.45 19.96
CA VAL A 122 -30.45 -18.70 19.27
C VAL A 122 -29.58 -19.85 19.78
N GLN A 123 -28.32 -19.58 20.10
CA GLN A 123 -27.38 -20.58 20.60
C GLN A 123 -27.76 -21.04 22.01
N SER A 124 -28.20 -20.13 22.90
CA SER A 124 -28.74 -20.55 24.21
C SER A 124 -29.97 -21.45 24.07
N ASP A 125 -30.90 -21.11 23.18
CA ASP A 125 -32.11 -21.91 22.96
C ASP A 125 -31.79 -23.29 22.35
N ILE A 126 -30.81 -23.34 21.43
CA ILE A 126 -30.33 -24.60 20.83
C ILE A 126 -29.61 -25.45 21.87
N ASP A 127 -28.78 -24.87 22.72
CA ASP A 127 -28.05 -25.58 23.77
C ASP A 127 -29.03 -26.14 24.83
N GLU A 128 -30.07 -25.39 25.20
CA GLU A 128 -31.16 -25.87 26.06
C GLU A 128 -31.96 -27.00 25.39
N TYR A 129 -32.30 -26.87 24.12
CA TYR A 129 -32.99 -27.93 23.37
C TYR A 129 -32.14 -29.21 23.28
N ARG A 130 -30.84 -29.09 23.00
CA ARG A 130 -29.90 -30.21 22.94
C ARG A 130 -29.70 -30.87 24.30
N ALA A 131 -29.67 -30.10 25.38
CA ALA A 131 -29.60 -30.63 26.74
C ALA A 131 -30.85 -31.45 27.11
N ASN A 132 -32.01 -31.08 26.59
CA ASN A 132 -33.27 -31.80 26.81
C ASN A 132 -33.47 -33.01 25.89
N ASN A 133 -32.76 -33.09 24.75
CA ASN A 133 -32.89 -34.15 23.74
C ASN A 133 -31.51 -34.70 23.28
N PRO A 134 -30.87 -35.58 24.07
CA PRO A 134 -29.50 -36.06 23.80
C PRO A 134 -29.35 -36.88 22.51
N GLU A 135 -30.33 -37.72 22.14
CA GLU A 135 -30.27 -38.48 20.86
C GLU A 135 -30.32 -37.57 19.63
N ALA A 136 -31.12 -36.49 19.67
CA ALA A 136 -31.18 -35.53 18.58
C ALA A 136 -29.90 -34.70 18.49
N ALA A 137 -29.28 -34.39 19.64
CA ALA A 137 -28.01 -33.67 19.69
C ALA A 137 -26.85 -34.48 19.08
N GLU A 138 -26.81 -35.80 19.28
CA GLU A 138 -25.81 -36.68 18.66
C GLU A 138 -25.98 -36.75 17.13
N ALA A 139 -27.21 -36.89 16.64
CA ALA A 139 -27.50 -36.87 15.20
C ALA A 139 -27.11 -35.54 14.54
N ASP A 140 -27.43 -34.41 15.16
CA ASP A 140 -27.02 -33.08 14.72
C ASP A 140 -25.50 -32.91 14.68
N TYR A 141 -24.80 -33.43 15.69
CA TYR A 141 -23.34 -33.41 15.75
C TYR A 141 -22.73 -34.19 14.59
N MET A 142 -23.25 -35.39 14.28
CA MET A 142 -22.78 -36.18 13.15
C MET A 142 -23.02 -35.48 11.79
N LEU A 143 -24.13 -34.75 11.65
CA LEU A 143 -24.42 -33.95 10.46
C LEU A 143 -23.49 -32.74 10.33
N ASP A 144 -23.23 -32.01 11.42
CA ASP A 144 -22.26 -30.90 11.40
C ASP A 144 -20.85 -31.40 11.11
N GLU A 145 -20.45 -32.56 11.64
CA GLU A 145 -19.16 -33.16 11.35
C GLU A 145 -19.00 -33.49 9.87
N ARG A 146 -20.05 -34.04 9.24
CA ARG A 146 -20.07 -34.24 7.79
C ARG A 146 -19.92 -32.91 7.05
N ASN A 147 -20.66 -31.87 7.44
CA ASN A 147 -20.56 -30.55 6.80
C ASN A 147 -19.18 -29.89 7.01
N ARG A 148 -18.50 -30.16 8.14
CA ARG A 148 -17.13 -29.70 8.39
C ARG A 148 -16.14 -30.42 7.48
N ILE A 149 -16.29 -31.74 7.30
CA ILE A 149 -15.48 -32.53 6.38
C ILE A 149 -15.67 -32.04 4.93
N ASP A 150 -16.92 -31.86 4.49
CA ASP A 150 -17.23 -31.39 3.14
C ASP A 150 -16.62 -30.00 2.88
N ARG A 151 -16.78 -29.06 3.82
CA ARG A 151 -16.13 -27.72 3.75
C ARG A 151 -14.60 -27.79 3.72
N SER A 152 -14.00 -28.71 4.48
CA SER A 152 -12.54 -28.91 4.47
C SER A 152 -12.07 -29.46 3.13
N ASN A 153 -12.87 -30.31 2.50
CA ASN A 153 -12.58 -30.86 1.18
C ASN A 153 -12.64 -29.75 0.12
N ASP A 154 -13.71 -28.95 0.10
CA ASP A 154 -13.85 -27.80 -0.81
C ASP A 154 -12.70 -26.80 -0.66
N ALA A 155 -12.27 -26.51 0.57
CA ALA A 155 -11.13 -25.63 0.82
C ALA A 155 -9.82 -26.22 0.26
N THR A 156 -9.64 -27.54 0.38
CA THR A 156 -8.48 -28.25 -0.18
C THR A 156 -8.48 -28.16 -1.71
N ASP A 157 -9.64 -28.37 -2.34
CA ASP A 157 -9.82 -28.24 -3.78
C ASP A 157 -9.55 -26.81 -4.28
N SER A 158 -10.00 -25.80 -3.52
CA SER A 158 -9.70 -24.39 -3.84
C SER A 158 -8.20 -24.10 -3.76
N VAL A 159 -7.50 -24.60 -2.75
CA VAL A 159 -6.04 -24.41 -2.63
C VAL A 159 -5.31 -25.14 -3.77
N LEU A 160 -5.77 -26.34 -4.13
CA LEU A 160 -5.21 -27.11 -5.25
C LEU A 160 -5.41 -26.36 -6.57
N SER A 161 -6.62 -25.87 -6.83
CA SER A 161 -6.94 -25.05 -8.00
C SER A 161 -6.08 -23.78 -8.07
N GLN A 162 -5.92 -23.08 -6.93
CA GLN A 162 -5.06 -21.90 -6.85
C GLN A 162 -3.58 -22.24 -7.12
N ALA A 163 -3.09 -23.37 -6.62
CA ALA A 163 -1.73 -23.84 -6.89
C ALA A 163 -1.50 -24.13 -8.38
N TYR A 164 -2.48 -24.74 -9.06
CA TYR A 164 -2.44 -24.92 -10.52
C TYR A 164 -2.42 -23.59 -11.28
N ALA A 165 -3.27 -22.63 -10.90
CA ALA A 165 -3.29 -21.30 -11.50
C ALA A 165 -1.96 -20.55 -11.29
N ILE A 166 -1.34 -20.68 -10.12
CA ILE A 166 -0.02 -20.10 -9.85
C ILE A 166 1.05 -20.76 -10.72
N ASN A 167 1.03 -22.09 -10.86
CA ASN A 167 1.97 -22.82 -11.71
C ASN A 167 1.89 -22.35 -13.18
N GLU A 168 0.67 -22.23 -13.71
CA GLU A 168 0.41 -21.69 -15.04
C GLU A 168 0.90 -20.23 -15.16
N SER A 169 0.63 -19.41 -14.15
CA SER A 169 1.10 -18.02 -14.12
C SER A 169 2.64 -17.92 -14.15
N PHE A 170 3.37 -18.84 -13.51
CA PHE A 170 4.82 -18.89 -13.58
C PHE A 170 5.35 -19.28 -14.96
N LEU A 171 4.65 -20.18 -15.65
CA LEU A 171 4.98 -20.53 -17.04
C LEU A 171 4.82 -19.32 -17.96
N ILE A 172 3.70 -18.59 -17.85
CA ILE A 172 3.47 -17.36 -18.62
C ILE A 172 4.49 -16.29 -18.24
N GLN A 173 4.78 -16.09 -16.94
CA GLN A 173 5.79 -15.13 -16.47
C GLN A 173 7.18 -15.46 -17.04
N ARG A 174 7.58 -16.74 -17.08
CA ARG A 174 8.84 -17.16 -17.69
C ARG A 174 8.91 -16.81 -19.18
N GLU A 175 7.82 -17.00 -19.93
CA GLU A 175 7.75 -16.59 -21.34
C GLU A 175 7.86 -15.06 -21.49
N THR A 176 7.15 -14.30 -20.66
CA THR A 176 7.23 -12.84 -20.69
C THR A 176 8.64 -12.34 -20.37
N LEU A 177 9.34 -12.91 -19.38
CA LEU A 177 10.74 -12.57 -19.06
C LEU A 177 11.69 -12.91 -20.21
N ALA A 178 11.50 -14.05 -20.88
CA ALA A 178 12.26 -14.38 -22.08
C ALA A 178 12.00 -13.37 -23.21
N SER A 179 10.75 -12.93 -23.39
CA SER A 179 10.39 -11.89 -24.37
C SER A 179 11.01 -10.53 -24.03
N ILE A 180 11.03 -10.16 -22.75
CA ILE A 180 11.67 -8.93 -22.25
C ILE A 180 13.17 -9.00 -22.50
N ASN A 181 13.82 -10.12 -22.18
CA ASN A 181 15.25 -10.31 -22.42
C ASN A 181 15.59 -10.18 -23.93
N ARG A 182 14.78 -10.79 -24.80
CA ARG A 182 14.90 -10.62 -26.27
C ARG A 182 14.75 -9.16 -26.68
N ARG A 183 13.74 -8.45 -26.17
CA ARG A 183 13.52 -7.02 -26.47
C ARG A 183 14.65 -6.13 -25.95
N ILE A 184 15.16 -6.38 -24.74
CA ILE A 184 16.32 -5.66 -24.18
C ILE A 184 17.55 -5.90 -25.05
N THR A 185 17.81 -7.15 -25.44
CA THR A 185 18.94 -7.49 -26.31
C THR A 185 18.83 -6.81 -27.68
N MET A 186 17.62 -6.77 -28.26
CA MET A 186 17.35 -6.05 -29.52
C MET A 186 17.45 -4.53 -29.36
N ALA A 187 17.01 -3.97 -28.23
CA ALA A 187 17.16 -2.54 -27.95
C ALA A 187 18.64 -2.16 -27.76
N ALA A 188 19.40 -2.99 -27.04
CA ALA A 188 20.84 -2.82 -26.87
C ALA A 188 21.59 -2.89 -28.21
N SER A 189 21.18 -3.73 -29.14
CA SER A 189 21.77 -3.79 -30.49
C SER A 189 21.35 -2.64 -31.41
N LYS A 190 20.23 -1.96 -31.12
CA LYS A 190 19.72 -0.80 -31.87
C LYS A 190 20.13 0.56 -31.29
N VAL A 191 20.77 0.61 -30.12
CA VAL A 191 21.40 1.83 -29.58
C VAL A 191 22.92 1.79 -29.88
N PRO A 192 23.36 2.19 -31.10
CA PRO A 192 24.78 2.38 -31.36
C PRO A 192 25.31 3.51 -30.47
N GLY A 193 26.30 3.23 -29.63
CA GLY A 193 27.02 4.26 -28.88
C GLY A 193 27.12 4.09 -27.37
N ILE A 194 26.50 3.09 -26.74
CA ILE A 194 26.71 2.82 -25.29
C ILE A 194 28.19 2.54 -25.01
N ASN A 195 28.88 1.77 -25.88
CA ASN A 195 30.34 1.57 -25.78
C ASN A 195 31.13 2.87 -25.94
N SER A 196 30.65 3.85 -26.73
CA SER A 196 31.32 5.14 -26.89
C SER A 196 31.13 6.03 -25.66
N ILE A 197 29.93 6.02 -25.06
CA ILE A 197 29.63 6.79 -23.85
C ILE A 197 30.39 6.21 -22.63
N ILE A 198 30.40 4.88 -22.46
CA ILE A 198 31.20 4.21 -21.41
C ILE A 198 32.70 4.51 -21.60
N GLY A 199 33.18 4.52 -22.85
CA GLY A 199 34.56 4.88 -23.20
C GLY A 199 34.90 6.33 -22.85
N ARG A 200 34.00 7.29 -23.14
CA ARG A 200 34.19 8.72 -22.81
C ARG A 200 34.24 9.00 -21.30
N ILE A 201 33.51 8.22 -20.50
CA ILE A 201 33.54 8.33 -19.04
C ILE A 201 34.87 7.79 -18.48
N SER A 202 35.33 6.64 -19.00
CA SER A 202 36.60 6.01 -18.64
C SER A 202 37.81 6.91 -18.97
N THR A 203 37.84 7.51 -20.17
CA THR A 203 38.96 8.37 -20.60
C THR A 203 39.07 9.65 -19.77
N ARG A 204 37.95 10.23 -19.35
CA ARG A 204 37.94 11.42 -18.48
C ARG A 204 38.54 11.11 -17.11
N LYS A 205 38.15 9.99 -16.49
CA LYS A 205 38.67 9.56 -15.18
C LYS A 205 40.16 9.24 -15.22
N ARG A 206 40.65 8.64 -16.33
CA ARG A 206 42.08 8.37 -16.53
C ARG A 206 42.89 9.66 -16.68
N ARG A 207 42.36 10.67 -17.38
CA ARG A 207 43.03 11.96 -17.53
C ARG A 207 43.16 12.69 -16.19
N ASP A 208 42.10 12.71 -15.38
CA ASP A 208 42.13 13.35 -14.06
C ASP A 208 43.13 12.65 -13.12
N GLY A 209 43.22 11.32 -13.19
CA GLY A 209 44.24 10.55 -12.45
C GLY A 209 45.69 10.85 -12.88
N ILE A 210 45.93 11.02 -14.18
CA ILE A 210 47.25 11.40 -14.71
C ILE A 210 47.63 12.82 -14.24
N ILE A 211 46.70 13.78 -14.31
CA ILE A 211 46.93 15.17 -13.87
C ILE A 211 47.25 15.23 -12.37
N MET A 212 46.50 14.51 -11.53
CA MET A 212 46.78 14.45 -10.10
C MET A 212 48.11 13.77 -9.81
N GLY A 213 48.44 12.67 -10.51
CA GLY A 213 49.71 11.97 -10.36
C GLY A 213 50.92 12.83 -10.73
N THR A 214 50.86 13.56 -11.85
CA THR A 214 51.95 14.45 -12.27
C THR A 214 52.10 15.64 -11.32
N PHE A 215 51.00 16.20 -10.82
CA PHE A 215 51.03 17.27 -9.82
C PHE A 215 51.74 16.83 -8.54
N ILE A 216 51.38 15.67 -8.00
CA ILE A 216 52.01 15.11 -6.80
C ILE A 216 53.51 14.86 -7.03
N ALA A 217 53.87 14.24 -8.16
CA ALA A 217 55.28 13.99 -8.50
C ALA A 217 56.10 15.29 -8.62
N MET A 218 55.54 16.33 -9.23
CA MET A 218 56.18 17.64 -9.35
C MET A 218 56.41 18.28 -7.97
N CYS A 219 55.42 18.23 -7.07
CA CYS A 219 55.55 18.72 -5.71
C CYS A 219 56.69 18.02 -4.94
N PHE A 220 56.84 16.70 -5.09
CA PHE A 220 57.93 15.96 -4.46
C PHE A 220 59.31 16.34 -5.01
N ILE A 221 59.45 16.56 -6.32
CA ILE A 221 60.72 16.98 -6.93
C ILE A 221 61.12 18.37 -6.43
N VAL A 222 60.19 19.34 -6.41
CA VAL A 222 60.46 20.70 -5.92
C VAL A 222 60.83 20.68 -4.44
N PHE A 223 60.14 19.89 -3.63
CA PHE A 223 60.45 19.75 -2.20
C PHE A 223 61.83 19.14 -1.96
N PHE A 224 62.24 18.15 -2.77
CA PHE A 224 63.57 17.55 -2.70
C PHE A 224 64.68 18.50 -3.15
N TRP A 225 64.41 19.40 -4.09
CA TRP A 225 65.42 20.33 -4.62
C TRP A 225 65.62 21.58 -3.74
N PHE A 226 64.59 21.99 -3.00
CA PHE A 226 64.64 23.13 -2.07
C PHE A 226 65.05 22.77 -0.63
N ARG A 227 65.40 21.51 -0.37
CA ARG A 227 65.85 21.00 0.92
C ARG A 227 67.27 20.45 0.82
#